data_AF-A0A7J9X5U1-F1
#
_entry.id   AF-A0A7J9X5U1-F1
#
_cell.length_a   1.000
_cell.length_b   1.000
_cell.length_c   1.000
_cell.angle_alpha   90.00
_cell.angle_beta   90.00
_cell.angle_gamma   90.00
#
_symmetry.space_group_name_H-M   'P 1'
#
loop_
_entity.id
_entity.type
_entity.pdbx_description
1 polymer ?
#
loop_
_entity_poly.entity_id
_entity_poly.type
_entity_poly.pdbx_seq_one_letter_code
_entity_poly.pdbx_strand_id
1 'polypeptide(L)'
;MRSNALRVGLGTAIVGFMFAACAFVTYAGLDRAAASTTTNGDNGTVKVHKAETSEEDPRNEPHVCEFYVVGNNFDAGQDVWWQIKSWPPTGDRTVVGEGTLQMDENGHGRSEDMELDSGHYKLYWNFAGENGRAKQKVFWTECVTSPSETPSSEPSPSESETGAPTPSPVRTDHPVTG
;
A
#
# COMPACT_ATOMS: atom_id res chain seq x y z
N MET A 1 6.28 -76.66 -48.27
CA MET A 1 5.74 -77.27 -49.51
C MET A 1 4.35 -76.71 -49.75
N ARG A 2 4.05 -76.40 -51.02
CA ARG A 2 2.82 -75.78 -51.57
C ARG A 2 2.74 -74.26 -51.52
N SER A 3 3.40 -73.69 -52.52
CA SER A 3 3.11 -72.41 -53.17
C SER A 3 1.63 -72.26 -53.54
N ASN A 4 1.11 -71.03 -53.62
CA ASN A 4 0.25 -70.65 -54.75
C ASN A 4 0.29 -69.14 -55.04
N ALA A 5 0.44 -68.87 -56.33
CA ALA A 5 0.74 -67.61 -56.99
C ALA A 5 -0.50 -66.70 -57.14
N LEU A 6 -0.31 -65.39 -57.02
CA LEU A 6 -0.27 -64.39 -58.09
C LEU A 6 -1.57 -64.26 -58.92
N ARG A 7 -2.23 -63.10 -58.82
CA ARG A 7 -3.04 -62.55 -59.92
C ARG A 7 -2.54 -61.16 -60.28
N VAL A 8 -2.14 -61.10 -61.54
CA VAL A 8 -1.65 -59.97 -62.32
C VAL A 8 -2.80 -59.01 -62.61
N GLY A 9 -2.58 -57.72 -62.40
CA GLY A 9 -3.39 -56.63 -62.94
C GLY A 9 -2.52 -55.74 -63.82
N LEU A 10 -2.64 -55.92 -65.13
CA LEU A 10 -1.95 -55.17 -66.18
C LEU A 10 -2.85 -53.98 -66.59
N GLY A 11 -2.29 -52.78 -66.63
CA GLY A 11 -2.97 -51.57 -67.13
C GLY A 11 -1.99 -50.47 -67.54
N THR A 12 -1.55 -50.57 -68.80
CA THR A 12 -1.11 -49.50 -69.77
C THR A 12 -1.02 -48.06 -69.25
N ALA A 13 0.15 -47.40 -69.25
CA ALA A 13 0.92 -46.81 -70.37
C ALA A 13 0.61 -45.31 -70.66
N ILE A 14 1.46 -44.44 -70.10
CA ILE A 14 2.16 -43.25 -70.64
C ILE A 14 1.45 -42.42 -71.73
N VAL A 15 1.17 -41.13 -71.45
CA VAL A 15 1.49 -39.88 -72.22
C VAL A 15 1.25 -38.73 -71.21
N GLY A 16 2.10 -37.75 -70.91
CA GLY A 16 3.06 -37.00 -71.70
C GLY A 16 2.67 -35.51 -71.68
N PHE A 17 3.30 -34.75 -70.78
CA PHE A 17 3.63 -33.31 -70.91
C PHE A 17 2.52 -32.26 -71.10
N MET A 18 2.27 -31.43 -70.07
CA MET A 18 2.10 -29.98 -70.24
C MET A 18 2.55 -29.23 -68.98
N PHE A 19 3.50 -28.30 -69.19
CA PHE A 19 4.00 -27.35 -68.20
C PHE A 19 2.89 -26.37 -67.80
N ALA A 20 2.61 -26.27 -66.49
CA ALA A 20 2.13 -25.04 -65.87
C ALA A 20 2.75 -24.94 -64.48
N ALA A 21 3.86 -24.23 -64.39
CA ALA A 21 4.46 -23.83 -63.13
C ALA A 21 3.54 -22.82 -62.44
N CYS A 22 2.63 -23.27 -61.59
CA CYS A 22 2.01 -22.42 -60.58
C CYS A 22 2.86 -22.49 -59.32
N ALA A 23 3.86 -21.62 -59.25
CA ALA A 23 4.51 -21.30 -57.99
C ALA A 23 3.46 -20.65 -57.08
N PHE A 24 2.81 -21.44 -56.23
CA PHE A 24 2.10 -20.92 -55.07
C PHE A 24 3.16 -20.42 -54.10
N VAL A 25 3.54 -19.14 -54.25
CA VAL A 25 4.26 -18.42 -53.21
C VAL A 25 3.28 -18.23 -52.07
N THR A 26 3.25 -19.18 -51.13
CA THR A 26 2.64 -18.96 -49.83
C THR A 26 3.49 -17.92 -49.12
N TYR A 27 3.09 -16.66 -49.19
CA TYR A 27 3.54 -15.66 -48.22
C TYR A 27 2.99 -16.09 -46.87
N ALA A 28 3.78 -16.85 -46.12
CA ALA A 28 3.63 -16.92 -44.68
C ALA A 28 3.94 -15.52 -44.15
N GLY A 29 2.90 -14.69 -44.06
CA GLY A 29 2.97 -13.43 -43.35
C GLY A 29 3.37 -13.74 -41.92
N LEU A 30 4.64 -13.52 -41.59
CA LEU A 30 5.02 -13.26 -40.21
C LEU A 30 4.47 -11.87 -39.86
N ASP A 31 3.18 -11.81 -39.56
CA ASP A 31 2.66 -10.79 -38.67
C ASP A 31 3.28 -11.06 -37.30
N ARG A 32 4.52 -10.55 -37.10
CA ARG A 32 4.96 -10.17 -35.76
C ARG A 32 4.04 -9.02 -35.37
N ALA A 33 2.87 -9.37 -34.83
CA ALA A 33 2.21 -8.49 -33.88
C ALA A 33 3.30 -8.08 -32.90
N ALA A 34 3.70 -6.81 -32.95
CA ALA A 34 4.47 -6.21 -31.88
C ALA A 34 3.53 -6.28 -30.67
N ALA A 35 3.63 -7.35 -29.89
CA ALA A 35 3.11 -7.37 -28.55
C ALA A 35 3.83 -6.23 -27.84
N SER A 36 3.17 -5.08 -27.76
CA SER A 36 3.46 -4.08 -26.76
C SER A 36 3.32 -4.80 -25.43
N THR A 37 4.44 -5.28 -24.89
CA THR A 37 4.54 -5.66 -23.50
C THR A 37 4.34 -4.37 -22.70
N THR A 38 3.08 -3.98 -22.51
CA THR A 38 2.74 -3.47 -21.18
C THR A 38 3.23 -4.58 -20.26
N THR A 39 4.28 -4.29 -19.50
CA THR A 39 4.79 -5.33 -18.63
C THR A 39 3.74 -5.48 -17.56
N ASN A 40 3.08 -6.62 -17.59
CA ASN A 40 2.03 -6.95 -16.65
C ASN A 40 2.51 -6.61 -15.23
N GLY A 41 1.72 -5.84 -14.51
CA GLY A 41 1.93 -5.49 -13.11
C GLY A 41 2.32 -4.04 -12.83
N ASP A 42 2.90 -3.31 -13.80
CA ASP A 42 3.30 -1.90 -13.62
C ASP A 42 2.11 -0.92 -13.69
N ASN A 43 0.93 -1.42 -14.06
CA ASN A 43 -0.32 -0.67 -14.02
C ASN A 43 -0.66 -0.26 -12.58
N GLY A 44 -1.48 0.79 -12.43
CA GLY A 44 -2.05 1.13 -11.12
C GLY A 44 -1.25 2.07 -10.23
N THR A 45 -1.85 2.36 -9.08
CA THR A 45 -1.43 3.39 -8.13
C THR A 45 -1.51 2.88 -6.71
N VAL A 46 -0.51 3.22 -5.90
CA VAL A 46 -0.49 2.97 -4.45
C VAL A 46 -0.76 4.26 -3.68
N LYS A 47 -1.57 4.16 -2.63
CA LYS A 47 -1.90 5.26 -1.72
C LYS A 47 -1.84 4.81 -0.27
N VAL A 48 -1.75 5.82 0.59
CA VAL A 48 -1.96 5.73 2.04
C VAL A 48 -3.13 6.66 2.34
N HIS A 49 -4.17 6.13 2.98
CA HIS A 49 -5.37 6.86 3.35
C HIS A 49 -5.59 6.73 4.85
N LYS A 50 -6.21 7.74 5.46
CA LYS A 50 -6.72 7.59 6.83
C LYS A 50 -7.76 6.47 6.88
N ALA A 51 -7.85 5.74 7.99
CA ALA A 51 -8.82 4.66 8.15
C ALA A 51 -10.27 5.09 7.85
N GLU A 52 -10.65 6.30 8.26
CA GLU A 52 -11.97 6.88 8.04
C GLU A 52 -12.20 7.40 6.59
N THR A 53 -11.15 7.52 5.79
CA THR A 53 -11.23 7.99 4.40
C THR A 53 -11.59 6.82 3.47
N SER A 54 -12.58 7.02 2.60
CA SER A 54 -12.96 6.03 1.58
C SER A 54 -11.79 5.70 0.64
N GLU A 55 -11.69 4.43 0.24
CA GLU A 55 -10.64 3.91 -0.65
C GLU A 55 -10.69 4.51 -2.06
N GLU A 56 -11.85 5.03 -2.45
CA GLU A 56 -12.09 5.66 -3.74
C GLU A 56 -11.62 7.12 -3.78
N ASP A 57 -11.19 7.70 -2.65
CA ASP A 57 -10.82 9.12 -2.59
C ASP A 57 -9.56 9.41 -3.43
N PRO A 58 -9.65 10.26 -4.48
CA PRO A 58 -8.52 10.57 -5.32
C PRO A 58 -7.47 11.45 -4.63
N ARG A 59 -7.80 12.13 -3.52
CA ARG A 59 -6.96 13.14 -2.86
C ARG A 59 -5.71 12.55 -2.20
N ASN A 60 -4.68 13.38 -2.09
CA ASN A 60 -3.48 13.08 -1.32
C ASN A 60 -3.70 13.50 0.14
N GLU A 61 -3.54 12.57 1.08
CA GLU A 61 -3.57 12.85 2.51
C GLU A 61 -2.15 12.74 3.08
N PRO A 62 -1.36 13.84 3.08
CA PRO A 62 0.04 13.76 3.49
C PRO A 62 0.24 13.51 4.98
N HIS A 63 -0.80 13.63 5.81
CA HIS A 63 -0.77 13.41 7.26
C HIS A 63 -1.92 12.48 7.67
N VAL A 64 -1.59 11.37 8.31
CA VAL A 64 -2.52 10.34 8.80
C VAL A 64 -2.27 10.02 10.28
N CYS A 65 -3.10 9.22 10.94
CA CYS A 65 -2.78 8.68 12.26
C CYS A 65 -3.05 7.18 12.26
N GLU A 66 -4.33 6.79 12.24
CA GLU A 66 -4.77 5.47 11.80
C GLU A 66 -4.92 5.49 10.27
N PHE A 67 -4.32 4.51 9.60
CA PHE A 67 -4.24 4.49 8.13
C PHE A 67 -4.23 3.07 7.58
N TYR A 68 -4.46 2.96 6.27
CA TYR A 68 -4.25 1.74 5.51
C TYR A 68 -3.48 2.02 4.22
N VAL A 69 -2.90 0.97 3.66
CA VAL A 69 -2.28 0.99 2.34
C VAL A 69 -3.27 0.40 1.34
N VAL A 70 -3.46 1.09 0.20
CA VAL A 70 -4.34 0.62 -0.87
C VAL A 70 -3.67 0.68 -2.22
N GLY A 71 -3.86 -0.37 -3.00
CA GLY A 71 -3.54 -0.44 -4.42
C GLY A 71 -4.82 -0.39 -5.26
N ASN A 72 -4.79 0.38 -6.36
CA ASN A 72 -5.90 0.49 -7.30
C ASN A 72 -5.40 0.41 -8.74
N ASN A 73 -6.21 -0.17 -9.63
CA ASN A 73 -5.93 -0.35 -11.07
C ASN A 73 -4.65 -1.16 -11.37
N PHE A 74 -4.30 -2.09 -10.48
CA PHE A 74 -3.28 -3.10 -10.72
C PHE A 74 -3.84 -4.23 -11.59
N ASP A 75 -3.02 -5.23 -11.93
CA ASP A 75 -3.52 -6.39 -12.63
C ASP A 75 -4.29 -7.30 -11.66
N ALA A 76 -5.38 -7.90 -12.14
CA ALA A 76 -6.20 -8.79 -11.32
C ALA A 76 -5.41 -10.01 -10.84
N GLY A 77 -5.56 -10.39 -9.56
CA GLY A 77 -4.86 -11.51 -8.95
C GLY A 77 -3.35 -11.27 -8.72
N GLN A 78 -2.86 -10.04 -8.93
CA GLN A 78 -1.46 -9.71 -8.73
C GLN A 78 -1.08 -9.75 -7.25
N ASP A 79 -0.04 -10.50 -6.92
CA ASP A 79 0.55 -10.49 -5.58
C ASP A 79 1.55 -9.33 -5.45
N VAL A 80 1.42 -8.58 -4.37
CA VAL A 80 2.30 -7.45 -4.02
C VAL A 80 2.85 -7.63 -2.62
N TRP A 81 4.04 -7.11 -2.39
CA TRP A 81 4.61 -6.94 -1.06
C TRP A 81 5.01 -5.49 -0.84
N TRP A 82 4.86 -5.02 0.38
CA TRP A 82 5.13 -3.64 0.72
C TRP A 82 5.90 -3.53 2.03
N GLN A 83 6.69 -2.46 2.14
CA GLN A 83 7.42 -2.10 3.36
C GLN A 83 7.30 -0.61 3.61
N ILE A 84 7.09 -0.23 4.86
CA ILE A 84 7.14 1.13 5.35
C ILE A 84 8.46 1.30 6.09
N LYS A 85 9.20 2.34 5.69
CA LYS A 85 10.43 2.74 6.38
C LYS A 85 10.25 4.08 7.05
N SER A 86 10.83 4.23 8.24
CA SER A 86 11.06 5.55 8.83
C SER A 86 11.90 6.38 7.85
N TRP A 87 11.64 7.67 7.71
CA TRP A 87 12.27 8.47 6.66
C TRP A 87 12.76 9.82 7.18
N PRO A 88 13.93 10.31 6.73
CA PRO A 88 14.36 11.65 7.08
C PRO A 88 13.28 12.69 6.70
N PRO A 89 12.98 13.66 7.58
CA PRO A 89 13.88 14.15 8.62
C PRO A 89 13.73 13.51 10.01
N THR A 90 12.66 12.75 10.29
CA THR A 90 12.43 12.21 11.65
C THR A 90 12.90 10.77 11.83
N GLY A 91 13.10 10.04 10.73
CA GLY A 91 13.50 8.63 10.72
C GLY A 91 14.87 8.36 10.12
N ASP A 92 15.31 7.12 10.27
CA ASP A 92 16.67 6.63 9.96
C ASP A 92 16.68 5.52 8.89
N ARG A 93 15.56 5.31 8.17
CA ARG A 93 15.41 4.30 7.10
C ARG A 93 15.27 2.87 7.59
N THR A 94 15.00 2.68 8.88
CA THR A 94 14.58 1.40 9.46
C THR A 94 13.21 0.99 8.93
N VAL A 95 13.00 -0.32 8.74
CA VAL A 95 11.68 -0.89 8.42
C VAL A 95 10.85 -0.89 9.70
N VAL A 96 9.65 -0.31 9.63
CA VAL A 96 8.73 -0.17 10.77
C VAL A 96 7.37 -0.82 10.52
N GLY A 97 7.12 -1.26 9.29
CA GLY A 97 5.92 -2.01 8.91
C GLY A 97 6.13 -2.71 7.58
N GLU A 98 5.47 -3.85 7.38
CA GLU A 98 5.51 -4.61 6.14
C GLU A 98 4.27 -5.50 6.00
N GLY A 99 3.99 -5.93 4.78
CA GLY A 99 2.89 -6.84 4.51
C GLY A 99 2.80 -7.26 3.04
N THR A 100 1.80 -8.07 2.76
CA THR A 100 1.49 -8.59 1.42
C THR A 100 0.02 -8.37 1.11
N LEU A 101 -0.30 -8.13 -0.16
CA LEU A 101 -1.69 -8.06 -0.64
C LEU A 101 -1.81 -8.86 -1.94
N GLN A 102 -2.99 -9.43 -2.16
CA GLN A 102 -3.39 -9.95 -3.47
C GLN A 102 -4.46 -9.02 -4.02
N MET A 103 -4.26 -8.56 -5.25
CA MET A 103 -5.25 -7.71 -5.94
C MET A 103 -6.46 -8.55 -6.32
N ASP A 104 -7.66 -8.01 -6.14
CA ASP A 104 -8.92 -8.63 -6.52
C ASP A 104 -9.12 -8.65 -8.05
N GLU A 105 -10.31 -9.08 -8.49
CA GLU A 105 -10.67 -9.14 -9.92
C GLU A 105 -10.67 -7.77 -10.62
N ASN A 106 -10.72 -6.66 -9.87
CA ASN A 106 -10.70 -5.30 -10.36
C ASN A 106 -9.31 -4.64 -10.23
N GLY A 107 -8.30 -5.37 -9.76
CA GLY A 107 -6.97 -4.79 -9.53
C GLY A 107 -6.90 -3.92 -8.28
N HIS A 108 -7.78 -4.17 -7.30
CA HIS A 108 -7.86 -3.47 -6.04
C HIS A 108 -7.37 -4.35 -4.88
N GLY A 109 -6.69 -3.76 -3.90
CA GLY A 109 -6.35 -4.44 -2.66
C GLY A 109 -6.02 -3.47 -1.53
N ARG A 110 -6.51 -3.76 -0.32
CA ARG A 110 -6.36 -2.93 0.88
C ARG A 110 -5.74 -3.74 2.02
N SER A 111 -4.81 -3.13 2.77
CA SER A 111 -4.33 -3.68 4.05
C SER A 111 -5.36 -3.51 5.15
N GLU A 112 -5.13 -4.20 6.27
CA GLU A 112 -5.77 -3.82 7.55
C GLU A 112 -5.37 -2.39 7.95
N ASP A 113 -6.17 -1.79 8.84
CA ASP A 113 -5.87 -0.50 9.43
C ASP A 113 -4.72 -0.64 10.43
N MET A 114 -3.83 0.36 10.46
CA MET A 114 -2.63 0.38 11.28
C MET A 114 -2.26 1.78 11.73
N GLU A 115 -1.47 1.84 12.79
CA GLU A 115 -0.94 3.07 13.36
C GLU A 115 0.58 3.00 13.44
N LEU A 116 1.22 4.16 13.30
CA LEU A 116 2.64 4.34 13.59
C LEU A 116 2.80 5.57 14.46
N ASP A 117 3.84 5.59 15.29
CA ASP A 117 4.25 6.78 16.04
C ASP A 117 4.34 8.00 15.13
N SER A 118 4.12 9.20 15.66
CA SER A 118 4.20 10.44 14.87
C SER A 118 5.59 10.61 14.24
N GLY A 119 5.62 10.75 12.91
CA GLY A 119 6.87 10.85 12.16
C GLY A 119 6.69 10.89 10.65
N HIS A 120 7.81 10.86 9.93
CA HIS A 120 7.89 10.85 8.47
C HIS A 120 8.27 9.48 7.96
N TYR A 121 7.56 9.00 6.95
CA TYR A 121 7.65 7.64 6.46
C TYR A 121 7.68 7.58 4.94
N LYS A 122 8.23 6.47 4.44
CA LYS A 122 8.18 6.11 3.03
C LYS A 122 7.75 4.66 2.87
N LEU A 123 6.65 4.47 2.17
CA LEU A 123 6.17 3.19 1.66
C LEU A 123 6.92 2.83 0.37
N TYR A 124 7.30 1.57 0.27
CA TYR A 124 7.81 0.90 -0.92
C TYR A 124 6.83 -0.21 -1.29
N TRP A 125 6.40 -0.23 -2.54
CA TRP A 125 5.43 -1.17 -3.09
C TRP A 125 6.06 -1.93 -4.26
N ASN A 126 6.14 -3.23 -4.12
CA ASN A 126 6.87 -4.13 -5.00
C ASN A 126 6.00 -5.31 -5.43
N PHE A 127 6.32 -5.90 -6.58
CA PHE A 127 5.65 -7.08 -7.11
C PHE A 127 6.57 -7.81 -8.10
N ALA A 128 6.23 -9.07 -8.40
CA ALA A 128 7.01 -9.87 -9.34
C ALA A 128 6.84 -9.31 -10.77
N GLY A 129 7.95 -9.11 -11.47
CA GLY A 129 7.93 -8.57 -12.83
C GLY A 129 7.85 -7.04 -12.92
N GLU A 130 7.99 -6.31 -11.80
CA GLU A 130 8.09 -4.84 -11.82
C GLU A 130 9.26 -4.37 -12.71
N ASN A 131 9.05 -3.32 -13.50
CA ASN A 131 10.16 -2.68 -14.20
C ASN A 131 10.64 -1.44 -13.45
N GLY A 132 11.95 -1.36 -13.29
CA GLY A 132 12.59 -0.19 -12.72
C GLY A 132 12.60 -0.23 -11.21
N ARG A 133 11.93 0.73 -10.55
CA ARG A 133 11.97 0.90 -9.10
C ARG A 133 10.57 0.72 -8.53
N ALA A 134 10.50 0.13 -7.34
CA ALA A 134 9.30 0.07 -6.52
C ALA A 134 8.49 1.36 -6.58
N LYS A 135 7.17 1.26 -6.73
CA LYS A 135 6.27 2.41 -6.52
C LYS A 135 6.46 2.88 -5.07
N GLN A 136 6.45 4.19 -4.86
CA GLN A 136 6.75 4.79 -3.56
C GLN A 136 5.69 5.80 -3.17
N LYS A 137 5.41 5.86 -1.86
CA LYS A 137 4.59 6.91 -1.26
C LYS A 137 5.30 7.47 -0.04
N VAL A 138 5.41 8.79 0.03
CA VAL A 138 5.91 9.48 1.22
C VAL A 138 4.71 10.07 1.96
N PHE A 139 4.68 9.92 3.28
CA PHE A 139 3.59 10.38 4.13
C PHE A 139 4.10 10.67 5.55
N TRP A 140 3.32 11.45 6.30
CA TRP A 140 3.51 11.72 7.71
C TRP A 140 2.44 11.02 8.53
N THR A 141 2.81 10.52 9.70
CA THR A 141 1.85 10.21 10.76
C THR A 141 1.90 11.32 11.81
N GLU A 142 0.73 11.78 12.22
CA GLU A 142 0.54 12.79 13.26
C GLU A 142 -0.64 12.35 14.12
N CYS A 143 -0.34 11.54 15.13
CA CYS A 143 -1.31 11.12 16.13
C CYS A 143 -1.31 12.12 17.28
N VAL A 144 -2.46 12.72 17.56
CA VAL A 144 -2.65 13.51 18.79
C VAL A 144 -2.79 12.51 19.92
N THR A 145 -1.73 12.31 20.72
CA THR A 145 -1.89 11.60 21.98
C THR A 145 -2.83 12.44 22.84
N SER A 146 -4.10 12.06 22.93
CA SER A 146 -4.95 12.61 23.99
C SER A 146 -4.23 12.34 25.31
N PRO A 147 -4.03 13.34 26.19
CA PRO A 147 -3.45 13.07 27.49
C PRO A 147 -4.33 12.01 28.15
N SER A 148 -3.73 10.84 28.40
CA SER A 148 -4.35 9.80 29.21
C SER A 148 -4.73 10.47 30.54
N GLU A 149 -6.04 10.60 30.79
CA GLU A 149 -6.60 11.09 32.04
C GLU A 149 -5.90 10.35 33.18
N THR A 150 -4.96 11.03 33.84
CA THR A 150 -4.38 10.53 35.08
C THR A 150 -5.56 10.42 36.05
N PRO A 151 -5.83 9.27 36.68
CA PRO A 151 -6.93 9.19 37.64
C PRO A 151 -6.63 10.17 38.76
N SER A 152 -7.36 11.29 38.77
CA SER A 152 -7.31 12.31 39.79
C SER A 152 -7.71 11.67 41.11
N SER A 153 -6.71 11.27 41.90
CA SER A 153 -6.89 10.99 43.31
C SER A 153 -6.90 12.31 44.05
N GLU A 154 -8.03 13.02 44.00
CA GLU A 154 -8.29 14.16 44.88
C GLU A 154 -9.36 13.78 45.92
N PRO A 155 -9.00 13.64 47.21
CA PRO A 155 -9.90 14.02 48.28
C PRO A 155 -9.84 15.56 48.45
N SER A 156 -10.98 16.20 48.21
CA SER A 156 -11.26 17.64 48.42
C SER A 156 -11.36 17.99 49.94
N PRO A 157 -11.52 19.27 50.36
CA PRO A 157 -10.48 20.09 50.99
C PRO A 157 -10.78 20.42 52.48
N SER A 158 -9.77 20.87 53.24
CA SER A 158 -9.99 21.56 54.53
C SER A 158 -9.39 22.95 54.47
N GLU A 159 -10.29 23.94 54.53
CA GLU A 159 -10.02 25.37 54.51
C GLU A 159 -9.00 25.78 55.58
N SER A 160 -8.05 26.64 55.17
CA SER A 160 -7.17 27.35 56.08
C SER A 160 -6.98 28.76 55.52
N GLU A 161 -7.94 29.65 55.81
CA GLU A 161 -7.79 31.07 55.54
C GLU A 161 -6.85 31.68 56.58
N THR A 162 -5.61 31.94 56.17
CA THR A 162 -4.67 32.83 56.85
C THR A 162 -4.85 34.23 56.28
N GLY A 163 -5.56 35.09 57.02
CA GLY A 163 -5.63 36.53 56.75
C GLY A 163 -4.90 37.32 57.85
N ALA A 164 -3.79 37.98 57.51
CA ALA A 164 -3.14 39.03 58.31
C ALA A 164 -3.13 40.32 57.47
N PRO A 165 -3.27 41.54 58.03
CA PRO A 165 -2.21 42.14 58.87
C PRO A 165 -2.62 43.07 60.05
N THR A 166 -1.66 43.18 60.98
CA THR A 166 -1.31 44.08 62.13
C THR A 166 -1.54 45.61 61.94
N PRO A 167 -1.39 46.54 62.95
CA PRO A 167 -1.77 46.65 64.38
C PRO A 167 -2.53 47.97 64.74
N SER A 168 -3.13 48.09 65.96
CA SER A 168 -3.26 49.33 66.80
C SER A 168 -4.22 49.12 68.00
N PRO A 169 -4.18 49.92 69.09
CA PRO A 169 -3.05 50.30 69.93
C PRO A 169 -3.20 49.79 71.38
N VAL A 170 -2.09 49.85 72.10
CA VAL A 170 -1.89 49.54 73.51
C VAL A 170 -2.88 50.26 74.45
N ARG A 171 -3.53 49.52 75.36
CA ARG A 171 -4.17 50.07 76.57
C ARG A 171 -3.35 49.62 77.77
N THR A 172 -2.58 50.54 78.33
CA THR A 172 -1.89 50.39 79.61
C THR A 172 -2.47 51.40 80.61
N ASP A 173 -2.79 50.86 81.77
CA ASP A 173 -2.99 51.46 83.09
C ASP A 173 -4.20 52.36 83.43
N HIS A 174 -4.92 51.85 84.43
CA HIS A 174 -5.75 52.57 85.38
C HIS A 174 -4.85 53.26 86.42
N PRO A 175 -5.07 54.55 86.74
CA PRO A 175 -4.69 55.06 88.05
C PRO A 175 -5.80 54.74 89.06
N VAL A 176 -5.41 54.15 90.19
CA VAL A 176 -6.23 54.13 91.41
C VAL A 176 -6.09 55.49 92.10
N THR A 177 -7.22 56.13 92.40
CA THR A 177 -7.30 57.20 93.41
C THR A 177 -8.61 57.03 94.16
N GLY A 178 -8.51 56.81 95.46
CA GLY A 178 -9.61 56.60 96.41
C GLY A 178 -9.15 55.79 97.59
#